data_AF-A0A7S0VVR0-F1
#
_entry.id   AF-A0A7S0VVR0-F1
#
_cell.length_a   1.000
_cell.length_b   1.000
_cell.length_c   1.000
_cell.angle_alpha   90.00
_cell.angle_beta   90.00
_cell.angle_gamma   90.00
#
_symmetry.space_group_name_H-M   'P 1'
#
loop_
_entity.id
_entity.type
_entity.pdbx_description
1 polymer ?
#
loop_
_entity_poly.entity_id
_entity_poly.type
_entity_poly.pdbx_seq_one_letter_code
_entity_poly.pdbx_strand_id
1 'polypeptide(L)'
;VTETKTINNTCVKERVGDEQFTDEDPGPFQWIEAAEAYGSVNWRGDVSWYTESCNPIGPLPMTSNRDKLFDYIDGLNASGGTAGHLGIAWGWYLIAPDWDVVWPAGSDPYPYDEPDSAKAMIIMTDGEFNQEYDTSNGDSFDQAETMCDAIKDQGIKVYTVAFQAPPSGQAILNYCASGDDFAFTPESSEELTEAYTKIAQSISDLRIRY
;
A
#
# COMPACT_ATOMS: atom_id res chain seq x y z
N VAL A 1 -43.70 -0.97 0.27
CA VAL A 1 -43.07 -0.34 1.46
C VAL A 1 -41.62 -0.13 1.09
N THR A 2 -41.13 1.11 1.15
CA THR A 2 -39.70 1.37 0.96
C THR A 2 -39.00 1.04 2.28
N GLU A 3 -38.06 0.11 2.25
CA GLU A 3 -37.22 -0.20 3.41
C GLU A 3 -35.88 0.53 3.27
N THR A 4 -35.51 1.29 4.29
CA THR A 4 -34.20 1.95 4.39
C THR A 4 -33.39 1.24 5.45
N LYS A 5 -32.17 0.81 5.10
CA LYS A 5 -31.24 0.17 6.02
C LYS A 5 -29.93 0.96 6.04
N THR A 6 -29.53 1.43 7.22
CA THR A 6 -28.22 2.06 7.40
C THR A 6 -27.19 0.98 7.66
N ILE A 7 -26.08 1.03 6.92
CA ILE A 7 -24.97 0.10 7.07
C ILE A 7 -23.69 0.91 7.20
N ASN A 8 -22.90 0.62 8.23
CA ASN A 8 -21.62 1.27 8.46
C ASN A 8 -20.53 0.41 7.82
N ASN A 9 -19.76 1.00 6.90
CA ASN A 9 -18.58 0.38 6.32
C ASN A 9 -17.39 1.33 6.44
N THR A 10 -16.26 0.81 6.91
CA THR A 10 -14.99 1.55 7.05
C THR A 10 -13.93 1.03 6.08
N CYS A 11 -14.28 0.09 5.20
CA CYS A 11 -13.37 -0.48 4.21
C CYS A 11 -13.15 0.49 3.06
N VAL A 12 -11.88 0.71 2.75
CA VAL A 12 -11.37 1.58 1.70
C VAL A 12 -10.62 0.71 0.68
N LYS A 13 -10.83 0.99 -0.61
CA LYS A 13 -10.21 0.36 -1.80
C LYS A 13 -9.28 1.32 -2.57
N GLU A 14 -9.38 1.40 -3.90
CA GLU A 14 -8.63 2.31 -4.77
C GLU A 14 -9.23 3.73 -4.77
N ARG A 15 -8.38 4.74 -5.04
CA ARG A 15 -8.87 6.06 -5.46
C ARG A 15 -9.39 5.97 -6.90
N VAL A 16 -10.33 6.83 -7.25
CA VAL A 16 -10.95 6.88 -8.59
C VAL A 16 -10.88 8.29 -9.15
N GLY A 17 -10.96 8.40 -10.48
CA GLY A 17 -10.95 9.69 -11.18
C GLY A 17 -9.53 10.23 -11.37
N ASP A 18 -9.41 11.56 -11.50
CA ASP A 18 -8.16 12.19 -11.94
C ASP A 18 -6.98 11.94 -10.98
N GLU A 19 -7.25 11.66 -9.70
CA GLU A 19 -6.25 11.44 -8.65
C GLU A 19 -6.06 9.95 -8.27
N GLN A 20 -6.48 9.02 -9.14
CA GLN A 20 -6.45 7.59 -8.85
C GLN A 20 -5.05 7.00 -8.61
N PHE A 21 -3.99 7.66 -9.10
CA PHE A 21 -2.59 7.23 -8.97
C PHE A 21 -1.66 8.33 -8.44
N THR A 22 -2.20 9.29 -7.70
CA THR A 22 -1.44 10.41 -7.13
C THR A 22 -1.50 10.38 -5.61
N ASP A 23 -0.63 11.16 -4.99
CA ASP A 23 -0.66 11.46 -3.56
C ASP A 23 -1.31 12.81 -3.23
N GLU A 24 -2.00 13.43 -4.21
CA GLU A 24 -2.74 14.68 -3.99
C GLU A 24 -3.67 14.57 -2.79
N ASP A 25 -3.84 15.68 -2.06
CA ASP A 25 -4.65 15.78 -0.85
C ASP A 25 -5.97 15.02 -1.04
N PRO A 26 -6.21 13.96 -0.25
CA PRO A 26 -7.39 13.13 -0.40
C PRO A 26 -8.69 13.87 -0.04
N GLY A 27 -8.62 15.09 0.50
CA GLY A 27 -9.75 15.98 0.73
C GLY A 27 -10.87 15.42 1.64
N PRO A 28 -11.80 16.25 2.12
CA PRO A 28 -12.98 15.74 2.79
C PRO A 28 -13.83 14.89 1.83
N PHE A 29 -14.04 13.61 2.18
CA PHE A 29 -14.90 12.65 1.46
C PHE A 29 -14.34 12.11 0.15
N GLN A 30 -13.06 12.35 -0.18
CA GLN A 30 -12.38 11.71 -1.32
C GLN A 30 -11.33 10.67 -0.89
N TRP A 31 -11.42 10.25 0.38
CA TRP A 31 -10.53 9.36 1.11
C TRP A 31 -10.38 7.94 0.59
N ILE A 32 -10.96 7.60 -0.57
CA ILE A 32 -11.29 6.26 -1.07
C ILE A 32 -12.76 5.89 -0.76
N GLU A 33 -13.50 5.48 -1.80
CA GLU A 33 -14.92 5.14 -1.66
C GLU A 33 -15.09 3.97 -0.68
N ALA A 34 -15.96 4.16 0.32
CA ALA A 34 -16.34 3.06 1.20
C ALA A 34 -17.05 2.01 0.36
N ALA A 35 -16.66 0.72 0.47
CA ALA A 35 -17.26 -0.31 -0.36
C ALA A 35 -18.79 -0.32 -0.19
N GLU A 36 -19.52 -0.16 -1.30
CA GLU A 36 -20.98 -0.06 -1.26
C GLU A 36 -21.61 -1.34 -0.72
N ALA A 37 -22.76 -1.19 -0.04
CA ALA A 37 -23.54 -2.35 0.35
C ALA A 37 -24.27 -2.93 -0.87
N TYR A 38 -24.24 -4.24 -1.04
CA TYR A 38 -24.97 -4.92 -2.11
C TYR A 38 -26.09 -5.80 -1.55
N GLY A 39 -27.20 -5.89 -2.31
CA GLY A 39 -28.36 -6.71 -1.98
C GLY A 39 -28.35 -8.03 -2.74
N SER A 40 -28.69 -9.14 -2.07
CA SER A 40 -29.00 -10.42 -2.72
C SER A 40 -30.43 -10.82 -2.42
N VAL A 41 -31.18 -11.19 -3.45
CA VAL A 41 -32.56 -11.67 -3.34
C VAL A 41 -32.58 -13.19 -3.32
N ASN A 42 -33.20 -13.77 -2.30
CA ASN A 42 -33.40 -15.20 -2.22
C ASN A 42 -34.58 -15.66 -3.13
N TRP A 43 -34.76 -16.97 -3.28
CA TRP A 43 -35.83 -17.54 -4.12
C TRP A 43 -37.26 -17.24 -3.64
N ARG A 44 -37.43 -16.76 -2.40
CA ARG A 44 -38.72 -16.33 -1.83
C ARG A 44 -38.98 -14.83 -2.02
N GLY A 45 -38.02 -14.09 -2.58
CA GLY A 45 -38.10 -12.64 -2.77
C GLY A 45 -37.64 -11.81 -1.57
N ASP A 46 -37.06 -12.43 -0.54
CA ASP A 46 -36.49 -11.68 0.58
C ASP A 46 -35.13 -11.10 0.19
N VAL A 47 -34.89 -9.83 0.53
CA VAL A 47 -33.62 -9.14 0.28
C VAL A 47 -32.71 -9.25 1.51
N SER A 48 -31.51 -9.79 1.32
CA SER A 48 -30.40 -9.74 2.27
C SER A 48 -29.40 -8.67 1.83
N TRP A 49 -28.93 -7.85 2.77
CA TRP A 49 -27.94 -6.80 2.50
C TRP A 49 -26.59 -7.19 3.08
N TYR A 50 -25.54 -7.01 2.29
CA TYR A 50 -24.15 -7.36 2.60
C TYR A 50 -23.26 -6.14 2.43
N THR A 51 -22.16 -6.10 3.19
CA THR A 51 -21.02 -5.24 2.89
C THR A 51 -19.82 -6.10 2.62
N GLU A 52 -18.88 -5.56 1.87
CA GLU A 52 -17.57 -6.17 1.81
C GLU A 52 -16.89 -6.12 3.18
N SER A 53 -16.19 -7.21 3.50
CA SER A 53 -15.29 -7.29 4.65
C SER A 53 -13.87 -6.99 4.18
N CYS A 54 -13.21 -6.03 4.81
CA CYS A 54 -11.78 -5.77 4.65
C CYS A 54 -11.00 -6.31 5.85
N ASN A 55 -9.67 -6.35 5.72
CA ASN A 55 -8.79 -6.65 6.84
C ASN A 55 -9.01 -5.63 7.96
N PRO A 56 -9.32 -6.06 9.20
CA PRO A 56 -9.52 -5.13 10.32
C PRO A 56 -8.22 -4.43 10.75
N ILE A 57 -7.06 -4.93 10.34
CA ILE A 57 -5.77 -4.30 10.57
C ILE A 57 -5.54 -3.28 9.46
N GLY A 58 -5.67 -1.99 9.82
CA GLY A 58 -5.32 -0.87 8.94
C GLY A 58 -3.82 -0.55 8.99
N PRO A 59 -3.34 0.37 8.13
CA PRO A 59 -1.93 0.77 8.13
C PRO A 59 -1.51 1.35 9.48
N LEU A 60 -0.32 0.97 9.95
CA LEU A 60 0.29 1.60 11.12
C LEU A 60 0.90 2.94 10.72
N PRO A 61 0.43 4.08 11.29
CA PRO A 61 1.02 5.38 11.00
C PRO A 61 2.51 5.43 11.37
N MET A 62 3.26 6.33 10.72
CA MET A 62 4.69 6.48 10.93
C MET A 62 5.04 6.61 12.42
N THR A 63 6.01 5.82 12.87
CA THR A 63 6.42 5.79 14.27
C THR A 63 7.89 5.44 14.43
N SER A 64 8.54 6.05 15.43
CA SER A 64 9.87 5.67 15.92
C SER A 64 9.81 4.65 17.07
N ASN A 65 8.60 4.25 17.50
CA ASN A 65 8.44 3.27 18.57
C ASN A 65 8.61 1.85 18.02
N ARG A 66 9.74 1.24 18.36
CA ARG A 66 10.11 -0.11 17.93
C ARG A 66 9.14 -1.19 18.41
N ASP A 67 8.61 -1.07 19.62
CA ASP A 67 7.70 -2.08 20.17
C ASP A 67 6.37 -2.06 19.42
N LYS A 68 5.85 -0.88 19.06
CA LYS A 68 4.64 -0.76 18.22
C LYS A 68 4.82 -1.41 16.85
N LEU A 69 6.02 -1.32 16.26
CA LEU A 69 6.32 -1.95 14.98
C LEU A 69 6.30 -3.48 15.11
N PHE A 70 6.90 -4.03 16.17
CA PHE A 70 6.86 -5.48 16.42
C PHE A 70 5.45 -5.98 16.72
N ASP A 71 4.71 -5.29 17.58
CA ASP A 71 3.32 -5.65 17.91
C ASP A 71 2.44 -5.68 16.66
N TYR A 72 2.64 -4.72 15.74
CA TYR A 72 1.92 -4.67 14.47
C TYR A 72 2.30 -5.85 13.56
N ILE A 73 3.59 -6.12 13.39
CA ILE A 73 4.09 -7.24 12.57
C ILE A 73 3.60 -8.59 13.10
N ASP A 74 3.67 -8.81 14.42
CA ASP A 74 3.21 -10.04 15.07
C ASP A 74 1.69 -10.24 14.96
N GLY A 75 0.95 -9.15 14.75
CA GLY A 75 -0.49 -9.16 14.52
C GLY A 75 -0.90 -9.45 13.07
N LEU A 76 0.01 -9.40 12.10
CA LEU A 76 -0.30 -9.63 10.70
C LEU A 76 -0.69 -11.10 10.45
N ASN A 77 -1.78 -11.29 9.71
CA ASN A 77 -2.23 -12.62 9.29
C ASN A 77 -2.51 -12.62 7.79
N ALA A 78 -1.94 -13.59 7.08
CA ALA A 78 -2.18 -13.77 5.65
C ALA A 78 -3.59 -14.31 5.40
N SER A 79 -4.34 -13.61 4.54
CA SER A 79 -5.74 -13.93 4.21
C SER A 79 -6.15 -13.22 2.93
N GLY A 80 -6.85 -13.92 2.03
CA GLY A 80 -7.40 -13.33 0.81
C GLY A 80 -6.43 -13.37 -0.38
N GLY A 81 -6.57 -12.40 -1.28
CA GLY A 81 -5.69 -12.21 -2.44
C GLY A 81 -4.61 -11.14 -2.19
N THR A 82 -3.85 -10.84 -3.23
CA THR A 82 -2.74 -9.89 -3.19
C THR A 82 -3.11 -8.64 -3.99
N ALA A 83 -3.69 -7.65 -3.31
CA ALA A 83 -3.95 -6.32 -3.89
C ALA A 83 -2.67 -5.46 -3.81
N GLY A 84 -1.67 -5.80 -4.64
CA GLY A 84 -0.33 -5.20 -4.57
C GLY A 84 -0.32 -3.69 -4.77
N HIS A 85 -1.09 -3.21 -5.75
CA HIS A 85 -1.29 -1.79 -6.00
C HIS A 85 -1.81 -1.03 -4.75
N LEU A 86 -2.76 -1.59 -3.99
CA LEU A 86 -3.21 -0.97 -2.73
C LEU A 86 -2.11 -0.90 -1.67
N GLY A 87 -1.29 -1.95 -1.56
CA GLY A 87 -0.13 -1.94 -0.66
C GLY A 87 0.87 -0.84 -1.02
N ILE A 88 1.10 -0.63 -2.31
CA ILE A 88 1.96 0.43 -2.84
C ILE A 88 1.35 1.81 -2.56
N ALA A 89 0.06 1.99 -2.85
CA ALA A 89 -0.66 3.23 -2.60
C ALA A 89 -0.59 3.65 -1.12
N TRP A 90 -0.99 2.76 -0.21
CA TRP A 90 -0.97 3.06 1.23
C TRP A 90 0.45 3.24 1.79
N GLY A 91 1.43 2.53 1.24
CA GLY A 91 2.84 2.75 1.57
C GLY A 91 3.31 4.16 1.19
N TRP A 92 2.86 4.68 0.05
CA TRP A 92 3.16 6.04 -0.39
C TRP A 92 2.44 7.07 0.47
N TYR A 93 1.14 6.87 0.73
CA TYR A 93 0.32 7.77 1.55
C TYR A 93 0.84 7.93 2.99
N LEU A 94 1.46 6.91 3.56
CA LEU A 94 2.11 7.00 4.88
C LEU A 94 3.28 8.00 4.91
N ILE A 95 3.88 8.28 3.76
CA ILE A 95 5.04 9.17 3.63
C ILE A 95 4.76 10.40 2.75
N ALA A 96 3.53 10.61 2.30
CA ALA A 96 3.15 11.74 1.47
C ALA A 96 2.76 12.96 2.33
N PRO A 97 3.40 14.14 2.14
CA PRO A 97 3.14 15.34 2.94
C PRO A 97 1.65 15.73 3.00
N ASP A 98 0.96 15.66 1.87
CA ASP A 98 -0.45 16.09 1.75
C ASP A 98 -1.44 15.12 2.42
N TRP A 99 -0.95 13.99 2.93
CA TRP A 99 -1.74 13.01 3.69
C TRP A 99 -1.62 13.20 5.21
N ASP A 100 -0.92 14.23 5.69
CA ASP A 100 -0.78 14.53 7.13
C ASP A 100 -2.14 14.61 7.86
N VAL A 101 -3.15 15.15 7.19
CA VAL A 101 -4.52 15.31 7.68
C VAL A 101 -5.21 13.98 8.02
N VAL A 102 -4.74 12.87 7.44
CA VAL A 102 -5.26 11.51 7.68
C VAL A 102 -4.71 10.95 8.99
N TRP A 103 -3.47 11.31 9.30
CA TRP A 103 -2.66 10.61 10.29
C TRP A 103 -2.77 11.26 11.68
N PRO A 104 -2.62 10.50 12.77
CA PRO A 104 -2.58 11.08 14.10
C PRO A 104 -1.34 11.96 14.26
N ALA A 105 -1.48 13.06 15.02
CA ALA A 105 -0.37 13.96 15.32
C ALA A 105 0.88 13.22 15.83
N GLY A 106 2.04 13.58 15.28
CA GLY A 106 3.32 12.91 15.57
C GLY A 106 3.63 11.73 14.65
N SER A 107 2.77 11.44 13.68
CA SER A 107 3.03 10.56 12.53
C SER A 107 3.16 11.34 11.22
N ASP A 108 3.31 12.66 11.32
CA ASP A 108 3.29 13.57 10.17
C ASP A 108 4.50 13.32 9.25
N PRO A 109 4.28 13.08 7.95
CA PRO A 109 5.36 12.91 6.99
C PRO A 109 6.07 14.24 6.71
N TYR A 110 7.41 14.23 6.67
CA TYR A 110 8.19 15.40 6.24
C TYR A 110 7.90 15.79 4.78
N PRO A 111 8.10 17.05 4.38
CA PRO A 111 8.06 17.46 2.97
C PRO A 111 8.98 16.63 2.05
N TYR A 112 8.68 16.59 0.75
CA TYR A 112 9.52 15.92 -0.25
C TYR A 112 10.90 16.57 -0.41
N ASP A 113 10.98 17.87 -0.21
CA ASP A 113 12.18 18.69 -0.36
C ASP A 113 12.89 18.97 0.97
N GLU A 114 12.54 18.25 2.04
CA GLU A 114 13.19 18.37 3.35
C GLU A 114 14.68 17.98 3.25
N PRO A 115 15.62 18.92 3.40
CA PRO A 115 17.04 18.69 3.14
C PRO A 115 17.67 17.62 4.05
N ASP A 116 17.18 17.46 5.28
CA ASP A 116 17.76 16.52 6.25
C ASP A 116 17.04 15.16 6.27
N SER A 117 16.20 14.89 5.25
CA SER A 117 15.38 13.68 5.17
C SER A 117 15.52 12.98 3.82
N ALA A 118 15.57 11.66 3.89
CA ALA A 118 15.45 10.80 2.71
C ALA A 118 14.17 9.96 2.85
N LYS A 119 13.39 9.88 1.78
CA LYS A 119 12.20 9.04 1.71
C LYS A 119 12.50 7.73 0.99
N ALA A 120 12.14 6.63 1.63
CA ALA A 120 12.29 5.29 1.07
C ALA A 120 11.05 4.44 1.36
N MET A 121 10.69 3.61 0.39
CA MET A 121 9.66 2.58 0.50
C MET A 121 10.30 1.21 0.29
N ILE A 122 9.84 0.22 1.03
CA ILE A 122 10.26 -1.18 0.86
C ILE A 122 9.01 -2.01 0.56
N ILE A 123 8.97 -2.62 -0.63
CA ILE A 123 7.87 -3.48 -1.08
C ILE A 123 8.35 -4.93 -0.99
N MET A 124 7.72 -5.75 -0.14
CA MET A 124 8.02 -7.18 -0.02
C MET A 124 6.78 -8.00 -0.32
N THR A 125 6.86 -8.89 -1.31
CA THR A 125 5.77 -9.75 -1.76
C THR A 125 6.29 -10.82 -2.72
N ASP A 126 5.51 -11.86 -2.95
CA ASP A 126 5.71 -12.78 -4.08
C ASP A 126 5.32 -12.14 -5.43
N GLY A 127 4.64 -10.99 -5.41
CA GLY A 127 4.30 -10.21 -6.60
C GLY A 127 3.19 -10.81 -7.46
N GLU A 128 2.44 -11.80 -6.96
CA GLU A 128 1.25 -12.32 -7.64
C GLU A 128 0.04 -11.41 -7.43
N PHE A 129 0.04 -10.22 -8.04
CA PHE A 129 -1.02 -9.22 -7.88
C PHE A 129 -2.31 -9.67 -8.56
N ASN A 130 -3.19 -10.33 -7.79
CA ASN A 130 -4.34 -11.08 -8.28
C ASN A 130 -5.69 -10.57 -7.76
N GLN A 131 -5.69 -9.39 -7.14
CA GLN A 131 -6.88 -8.74 -6.63
C GLN A 131 -6.85 -7.26 -7.00
N GLU A 132 -7.96 -6.80 -7.54
CA GLU A 132 -8.35 -5.42 -7.80
C GLU A 132 -9.85 -5.26 -7.47
N TYR A 133 -10.29 -4.04 -7.20
CA TYR A 133 -11.68 -3.73 -6.89
C TYR A 133 -12.29 -2.69 -7.83
N ASP A 134 -11.49 -1.72 -8.32
CA ASP A 134 -11.90 -0.86 -9.44
C ASP A 134 -11.21 -1.27 -10.74
N THR A 135 -11.97 -1.93 -11.61
CA THR A 135 -11.49 -2.40 -12.92
C THR A 135 -11.38 -1.29 -13.96
N SER A 136 -11.92 -0.09 -13.71
CA SER A 136 -11.75 1.07 -14.59
C SER A 136 -10.34 1.65 -14.53
N ASN A 137 -9.60 1.36 -13.45
CA ASN A 137 -8.20 1.73 -13.25
C ASN A 137 -7.22 0.76 -13.93
N GLY A 138 -7.69 -0.28 -14.61
CA GLY A 138 -6.84 -1.37 -15.11
C GLY A 138 -6.64 -2.46 -14.07
N ASP A 139 -5.82 -3.46 -14.39
CA ASP A 139 -5.57 -4.56 -13.45
C ASP A 139 -4.57 -4.17 -12.35
N SER A 140 -4.42 -5.04 -11.36
CA SER A 140 -3.56 -4.83 -10.19
C SER A 140 -2.09 -4.58 -10.56
N PHE A 141 -1.61 -5.08 -11.70
CA PHE A 141 -0.25 -4.84 -12.21
C PHE A 141 -0.15 -3.45 -12.85
N ASP A 142 -1.06 -3.11 -13.77
CA ASP A 142 -1.09 -1.82 -14.46
C ASP A 142 -1.10 -0.64 -13.46
N GLN A 143 -1.92 -0.77 -12.42
CA GLN A 143 -2.04 0.23 -11.36
C GLN A 143 -0.76 0.34 -10.54
N ALA A 144 -0.13 -0.79 -10.22
CA ALA A 144 1.13 -0.82 -9.47
C ALA A 144 2.27 -0.18 -10.25
N GLU A 145 2.40 -0.47 -11.55
CA GLU A 145 3.42 0.14 -12.42
C GLU A 145 3.27 1.66 -12.45
N THR A 146 2.04 2.13 -12.68
CA THR A 146 1.72 3.56 -12.77
C THR A 146 2.05 4.29 -11.47
N MET A 147 1.66 3.73 -10.31
CA MET A 147 2.00 4.33 -9.01
C MET A 147 3.48 4.26 -8.70
N CYS A 148 4.18 3.17 -9.05
CA CYS A 148 5.62 3.08 -8.87
C CYS A 148 6.36 4.17 -9.63
N ASP A 149 5.92 4.52 -10.84
CA ASP A 149 6.49 5.64 -11.59
C ASP A 149 6.22 6.98 -10.90
N ALA A 150 4.98 7.25 -10.48
CA ALA A 150 4.65 8.47 -9.74
C ALA A 150 5.45 8.62 -8.43
N ILE A 151 5.61 7.53 -7.67
CA ILE A 151 6.42 7.48 -6.44
C ILE A 151 7.90 7.82 -6.74
N LYS A 152 8.47 7.21 -7.79
CA LYS A 152 9.86 7.46 -8.18
C LYS A 152 10.06 8.90 -8.66
N ASP A 153 9.07 9.48 -9.34
CA ASP A 153 9.09 10.87 -9.80
C ASP A 153 9.11 11.89 -8.65
N GLN A 154 8.53 11.56 -7.48
CA GLN A 154 8.68 12.33 -6.24
C GLN A 154 10.07 12.20 -5.59
N GLY A 155 11.00 11.47 -6.21
CA GLY A 155 12.35 11.25 -5.69
C GLY A 155 12.46 10.19 -4.58
N ILE A 156 11.35 9.49 -4.27
CA ILE A 156 11.31 8.42 -3.28
C ILE A 156 12.14 7.23 -3.77
N LYS A 157 12.96 6.63 -2.89
CA LYS A 157 13.70 5.40 -3.21
C LYS A 157 12.86 4.17 -2.90
N VAL A 158 12.56 3.39 -3.94
CA VAL A 158 11.78 2.17 -3.84
C VAL A 158 12.72 0.97 -3.86
N TYR A 159 12.78 0.27 -2.73
CA TYR A 159 13.42 -1.03 -2.59
C TYR A 159 12.37 -2.14 -2.76
N THR A 160 12.70 -3.21 -3.45
CA THR A 160 11.78 -4.34 -3.65
C THR A 160 12.42 -5.65 -3.22
N VAL A 161 11.63 -6.51 -2.59
CA VAL A 161 12.05 -7.81 -2.06
C VAL A 161 11.09 -8.87 -2.57
N ALA A 162 11.47 -9.51 -3.66
CA ALA A 162 10.74 -10.57 -4.33
C ALA A 162 11.05 -11.92 -3.68
N PHE A 163 10.51 -12.15 -2.47
CA PHE A 163 10.82 -13.36 -1.70
C PHE A 163 10.08 -14.56 -2.27
N GLN A 164 10.83 -15.51 -2.85
CA GLN A 164 10.29 -16.71 -3.50
C GLN A 164 9.20 -16.40 -4.56
N ALA A 165 9.35 -15.26 -5.25
CA ALA A 165 8.38 -14.75 -6.20
C ALA A 165 8.42 -15.51 -7.54
N PRO A 166 7.27 -15.83 -8.17
CA PRO A 166 7.23 -16.29 -9.56
C PRO A 166 7.72 -15.21 -10.55
N PRO A 167 7.96 -15.59 -11.83
CA PRO A 167 8.52 -14.66 -12.83
C PRO A 167 7.74 -13.35 -13.02
N SER A 168 6.40 -13.40 -12.98
CA SER A 168 5.56 -12.19 -13.05
C SER A 168 5.78 -11.27 -11.85
N GLY A 169 5.86 -11.85 -10.65
CA GLY A 169 6.12 -11.12 -9.41
C GLY A 169 7.51 -10.48 -9.38
N GLN A 170 8.53 -11.22 -9.85
CA GLN A 170 9.87 -10.66 -10.03
C GLN A 170 9.87 -9.50 -11.04
N ALA A 171 9.11 -9.62 -12.14
CA ALA A 171 9.05 -8.57 -13.15
C ALA A 171 8.47 -7.26 -12.60
N ILE A 172 7.32 -7.31 -11.91
CA ILE A 172 6.71 -6.10 -11.32
C ILE A 172 7.58 -5.49 -10.22
N LEU A 173 8.20 -6.32 -9.38
CA LEU A 173 9.07 -5.82 -8.32
C LEU A 173 10.36 -5.22 -8.87
N ASN A 174 10.91 -5.77 -9.95
CA ASN A 174 12.04 -5.15 -10.65
C ASN A 174 11.64 -3.83 -11.33
N TYR A 175 10.44 -3.74 -11.90
CA TYR A 175 9.92 -2.51 -12.50
C TYR A 175 9.77 -1.38 -11.47
N CYS A 176 9.23 -1.72 -10.30
CA CYS A 176 9.00 -0.76 -9.23
C CYS A 176 10.29 -0.28 -8.54
N ALA A 177 11.35 -1.07 -8.53
CA ALA A 177 12.61 -0.72 -7.90
C ALA A 177 13.24 0.55 -8.51
N SER A 178 13.93 1.35 -7.69
CA SER A 178 14.66 2.55 -8.16
C SER A 178 15.97 2.25 -8.90
N GLY A 179 16.12 1.04 -9.46
CA GLY A 179 17.29 0.52 -10.14
C GLY A 179 17.72 -0.84 -9.61
N ASP A 180 18.68 -1.48 -10.30
CA ASP A 180 19.12 -2.85 -9.99
C ASP A 180 19.61 -3.02 -8.54
N ASP A 181 20.28 -2.01 -7.98
CA ASP A 181 20.77 -2.04 -6.59
C ASP A 181 19.65 -1.95 -5.53
N PHE A 182 18.41 -1.70 -5.96
CA PHE A 182 17.22 -1.61 -5.11
C PHE A 182 16.31 -2.84 -5.21
N ALA A 183 16.59 -3.76 -6.15
CA ALA A 183 15.80 -4.97 -6.35
C ALA A 183 16.50 -6.20 -5.74
N PHE A 184 15.79 -6.95 -4.91
CA PHE A 184 16.29 -8.14 -4.23
C PHE A 184 15.38 -9.33 -4.50
N THR A 185 15.97 -10.49 -4.80
CA THR A 185 15.24 -11.75 -5.08
C THR A 185 15.68 -12.87 -4.13
N PRO A 186 15.48 -12.74 -2.81
CA PRO A 186 15.88 -13.77 -1.87
C PRO A 186 15.04 -15.04 -2.00
N GLU A 187 15.69 -16.20 -1.95
CA GLU A 187 15.05 -17.52 -2.02
C GLU A 187 15.02 -18.26 -0.67
N SER A 188 15.72 -17.71 0.33
CA SER A 188 15.85 -18.28 1.67
C SER A 188 15.79 -17.23 2.77
N SER A 189 15.54 -17.65 4.02
CA SER A 189 15.52 -16.74 5.17
C SER A 189 16.86 -16.07 5.45
N GLU A 190 17.97 -16.75 5.14
CA GLU A 190 19.32 -16.19 5.23
C GLU A 190 19.49 -15.05 4.21
N GLU A 191 19.16 -15.30 2.93
CA GLU A 191 19.21 -14.28 1.88
C GLU A 191 18.24 -13.12 2.15
N LEU A 192 17.07 -13.39 2.72
CA LEU A 192 16.12 -12.36 3.13
C LEU A 192 16.72 -11.45 4.21
N THR A 193 17.41 -12.05 5.19
CA THR A 193 18.12 -11.29 6.24
C THR A 193 19.26 -10.44 5.64
N GLU A 194 19.99 -10.99 4.68
CA GLU A 194 21.04 -10.25 3.96
C GLU A 194 20.45 -9.09 3.14
N ALA A 195 19.34 -9.29 2.45
CA ALA A 195 18.65 -8.24 1.68
C ALA A 195 18.25 -7.07 2.59
N TYR A 196 17.57 -7.34 3.70
CA TYR A 196 17.20 -6.28 4.66
C TYR A 196 18.41 -5.60 5.30
N THR A 197 19.50 -6.34 5.52
CA THR A 197 20.76 -5.75 6.01
C THR A 197 21.34 -4.75 5.00
N LYS A 198 21.36 -5.10 3.71
CA LYS A 198 21.82 -4.23 2.63
C LYS A 198 20.92 -2.99 2.47
N ILE A 199 19.61 -3.17 2.56
CA ILE A 199 18.64 -2.06 2.51
C ILE A 199 18.90 -1.08 3.67
N ALA A 200 19.05 -1.58 4.91
CA ALA A 200 19.34 -0.73 6.07
C ALA A 200 20.65 0.05 5.94
N GLN A 201 21.69 -0.56 5.38
CA GLN A 201 22.97 0.12 5.08
C GLN A 201 22.78 1.20 4.01
N SER A 202 22.08 0.87 2.92
CA SER A 202 21.79 1.81 1.82
C SER A 202 21.01 3.04 2.31
N ILE A 203 19.98 2.84 3.13
CA ILE A 203 19.18 3.93 3.73
C ILE A 203 20.04 4.78 4.68
N SER A 204 20.93 4.14 5.45
CA SER A 204 21.85 4.87 6.35
C SER A 204 22.82 5.76 5.56
N ASP A 205 23.34 5.26 4.44
CA ASP A 205 24.23 6.02 3.55
C ASP A 205 23.49 7.18 2.86
N LEU A 206 22.22 6.99 2.46
CA LEU A 206 21.38 8.06 1.92
C LEU A 206 21.30 9.22 2.90
N ARG A 207 21.06 8.93 4.19
CA ARG A 207 20.96 9.95 5.24
C ARG A 207 22.26 10.71 5.48
N ILE A 208 23.43 10.13 5.21
CA ILE A 208 24.73 10.78 5.46
C ILE A 208 25.15 11.70 4.31
N ARG A 209 24.58 11.51 3.11
CA ARG A 209 24.93 12.26 1.90
C ARG A 209 24.17 13.57 1.74
N TYR A 210 23.11 13.77 2.51
CA TYR A 210 22.37 15.02 2.63
C TYR A 210 22.77 15.72 3.94
#